data_AF-A0AAN8DL70-F1
#
_entry.id   AF-A0AAN8DL70-F1
#
_cell.length_a   1.000
_cell.length_b   1.000
_cell.length_c   1.000
_cell.angle_alpha   90.00
_cell.angle_beta   90.00
_cell.angle_gamma   90.00
#
_symmetry.space_group_name_H-M   'P 1'
#
loop_
_entity.id
_entity.type
_entity.pdbx_description
1 polymer ?
#
loop_
_entity_poly.entity_id
_entity_poly.type
_entity_poly.pdbx_seq_one_letter_code
_entity_poly.pdbx_strand_id
1 'polypeptide(L)'
;MEVAKEGEEQERLRVALQNARDQARRHSMGNIKFIGELFKLKMLTEAIMQDCVVKLLKNHDEESLECLCRLFSTIGKDLDFEKTKPRMDQYFAQIDKIIKEKKTSSRIRFMLQDVLDLRRSNWVPRRGDQGPKTIDQIHKEAELEEQKEMMKVQQIMSRGGGGGGGGGGGGGGGRRDMGGNMGGRGSHPQGGRGTSQPQEGGWISVPISKNRPIDTSLISKITKVMSRC
;
A
#
# COMPACT_ATOMS: atom_id res chain seq x y z
N MET A 1 53.39 30.41 -10.71
CA MET A 1 53.52 29.29 -9.75
C MET A 1 52.63 29.51 -8.53
N GLU A 2 52.58 30.72 -7.95
CA GLU A 2 51.72 31.07 -6.81
C GLU A 2 50.21 30.85 -7.06
N VAL A 3 49.67 31.35 -8.17
CA VAL A 3 48.23 31.20 -8.51
C VAL A 3 47.77 29.74 -8.63
N ALA A 4 48.67 28.84 -9.05
CA ALA A 4 48.38 27.40 -9.13
C ALA A 4 48.30 26.75 -7.75
N LYS A 5 49.17 27.17 -6.81
CA LYS A 5 49.12 26.71 -5.41
C LYS A 5 47.88 27.23 -4.68
N GLU A 6 47.50 28.48 -4.90
CA GLU A 6 46.28 29.07 -4.30
C GLU A 6 45.01 28.35 -4.75
N GLY A 7 44.92 27.94 -6.04
CA GLY A 7 43.80 27.16 -6.56
C GLY A 7 43.73 25.75 -5.96
N GLU A 8 44.86 25.07 -5.82
CA GLU A 8 44.93 23.75 -5.17
C GLU A 8 44.55 23.82 -3.68
N GLU A 9 44.96 24.87 -2.98
CA GLU A 9 44.62 25.08 -1.57
C GLU A 9 43.14 25.44 -1.38
N GLN A 10 42.57 26.26 -2.27
CA GLN A 10 41.13 26.53 -2.29
C GLN A 10 40.31 25.25 -2.48
N GLU A 11 40.74 24.37 -3.39
CA GLU A 11 40.04 23.10 -3.63
C GLU A 11 40.17 22.15 -2.41
N ARG A 12 41.35 22.06 -1.80
CA ARG A 12 41.56 21.30 -0.56
C ARG A 12 40.64 21.79 0.57
N LEU A 13 40.50 23.11 0.75
CA LEU A 13 39.61 23.69 1.74
C LEU A 13 38.14 23.40 1.44
N ARG A 14 37.71 23.45 0.17
CA ARG A 14 36.35 23.09 -0.25
C ARG A 14 36.05 21.62 0.04
N VAL A 15 36.95 20.71 -0.32
CA VAL A 15 36.81 19.28 -0.04
C VAL A 15 36.79 19.02 1.47
N ALA A 16 37.66 19.66 2.25
CA ALA A 16 37.67 19.53 3.71
C ALA A 16 36.36 20.01 4.34
N LEU A 17 35.84 21.16 3.90
CA LEU A 17 34.55 21.69 4.36
C LEU A 17 33.40 20.74 4.01
N GLN A 18 33.39 20.20 2.79
CA GLN A 18 32.38 19.25 2.35
C GLN A 18 32.44 17.94 3.16
N ASN A 19 33.65 17.39 3.37
CA ASN A 19 33.86 16.20 4.19
C ASN A 19 33.42 16.41 5.64
N ALA A 20 33.73 17.57 6.23
CA ALA A 20 33.28 17.90 7.58
C ALA A 20 31.75 17.99 7.67
N ARG A 21 31.10 18.59 6.66
CA ARG A 21 29.62 18.63 6.55
C ARG A 21 29.03 17.23 6.44
N ASP A 22 29.60 16.38 5.58
CA ASP A 22 29.13 15.01 5.37
C ASP A 22 29.32 14.14 6.62
N GLN A 23 30.42 14.33 7.36
CA GLN A 23 30.67 13.67 8.63
C GLN A 23 29.66 14.11 9.71
N ALA A 24 29.42 15.41 9.82
CA ALA A 24 28.41 15.95 10.73
C ALA A 24 27.00 15.43 10.38
N ARG A 25 26.65 15.35 9.09
CA ARG A 25 25.38 14.77 8.63
C ARG A 25 25.24 13.31 9.05
N ARG A 26 26.25 12.47 8.75
CA ARG A 26 26.26 11.05 9.14
C ARG A 26 26.10 10.85 10.65
N HIS A 27 26.82 11.64 11.45
CA HIS A 27 26.71 11.59 12.91
C HIS A 27 25.30 11.99 13.38
N SER A 28 24.74 13.09 12.85
CA SER A 28 23.38 13.51 13.21
C SER A 28 22.33 12.45 12.86
N MET A 29 22.48 11.74 11.76
CA MET A 29 21.55 10.66 11.39
C MET A 29 21.68 9.46 12.33
N GLY A 30 22.91 9.06 12.66
CA GLY A 30 23.16 8.02 13.65
C GLY A 30 22.55 8.36 15.00
N ASN A 31 22.70 9.61 15.43
CA ASN A 31 22.14 10.10 16.69
C ASN A 31 20.61 10.04 16.69
N ILE A 32 19.94 10.43 15.60
CA ILE A 32 18.48 10.35 15.51
C ILE A 32 17.98 8.89 15.57
N LYS A 33 18.68 7.97 14.90
CA LYS A 33 18.35 6.53 14.98
C LYS A 33 18.52 6.01 16.40
N PHE A 34 19.62 6.36 17.06
CA PHE A 34 19.88 5.97 18.44
C PHE A 34 18.84 6.55 19.41
N ILE A 35 18.50 7.84 19.26
CA ILE A 35 17.44 8.51 20.02
C ILE A 35 16.09 7.80 19.84
N GLY A 36 15.75 7.38 18.63
CA GLY A 36 14.54 6.59 18.36
C GLY A 36 14.53 5.26 19.13
N GLU A 37 15.66 4.57 19.22
CA GLU A 37 15.78 3.34 20.01
C GLU A 37 15.66 3.60 21.52
N LEU A 38 16.24 4.68 22.03
CA LEU A 38 16.07 5.08 23.44
C LEU A 38 14.61 5.43 23.78
N PHE A 39 13.89 6.06 22.86
CA PHE A 39 12.48 6.39 23.05
C PHE A 39 11.60 5.14 23.16
N LYS A 40 11.89 4.08 22.40
CA LYS A 40 11.20 2.78 22.55
C LYS A 40 11.36 2.19 23.94
N LEU A 41 12.53 2.40 24.55
CA LEU A 41 12.83 1.98 25.93
C LEU A 41 12.21 2.90 27.00
N LYS A 42 11.37 3.87 26.59
CA LYS A 42 10.74 4.88 27.48
C LYS A 42 11.75 5.70 28.29
N MET A 43 12.98 5.82 27.78
CA MET A 43 14.06 6.60 28.42
C MET A 43 14.08 8.07 27.99
N LEU A 44 13.30 8.43 26.97
CA LEU A 44 13.20 9.78 26.44
C LEU A 44 11.75 10.25 26.39
N THR A 45 11.57 11.56 26.48
CA THR A 45 10.27 12.20 26.38
C THR A 45 9.91 12.52 24.93
N GLU A 46 8.62 12.68 24.67
CA GLU A 46 8.07 13.06 23.37
C GLU A 46 8.69 14.36 22.82
N ALA A 47 9.06 15.32 23.66
CA ALA A 47 9.60 16.61 23.24
C ALA A 47 10.85 16.46 22.37
N ILE A 48 11.79 15.61 22.80
CA ILE A 48 13.04 15.33 22.07
C ILE A 48 12.74 14.68 20.72
N MET A 49 11.75 13.78 20.67
CA MET A 49 11.35 13.11 19.42
C MET A 49 10.74 14.07 18.41
N GLN A 50 9.91 15.00 18.91
CA GLN A 50 9.27 15.99 18.07
C GLN A 50 10.32 16.92 17.42
N ASP A 51 11.38 17.28 18.15
CA ASP A 51 12.50 18.05 17.60
C ASP A 51 13.29 17.28 16.55
N CYS A 52 13.47 15.97 16.74
CA CYS A 52 14.06 15.11 15.72
C CYS A 52 13.23 15.09 14.43
N VAL A 53 11.90 14.96 14.55
CA VAL A 53 10.98 15.00 13.39
C VAL A 53 11.05 16.34 12.66
N VAL A 54 11.02 17.46 13.38
CA VAL A 54 11.16 18.79 12.81
C VAL A 54 12.49 18.94 12.07
N LYS A 55 13.59 18.44 12.65
CA LYS A 55 14.92 18.48 12.03
C LYS A 55 14.98 17.68 10.73
N LEU A 56 14.37 16.49 10.71
CA LEU A 56 14.30 15.65 9.51
C LEU A 56 13.43 16.28 8.42
N LEU A 57 12.28 16.85 8.77
CA LEU A 57 11.39 17.48 7.79
C LEU A 57 11.97 18.77 7.18
N LYS A 58 12.82 19.51 7.91
CA LYS A 58 13.54 20.67 7.36
C LYS A 58 14.53 20.28 6.26
N ASN A 59 15.10 19.08 6.35
CA ASN A 59 16.07 18.58 5.40
C ASN A 59 15.35 17.64 4.42
N HIS A 60 14.90 18.16 3.27
CA HIS A 60 14.18 17.39 2.26
C HIS A 60 15.07 16.49 1.39
N ASP A 61 16.25 16.11 1.90
CA ASP A 61 17.14 15.16 1.23
C ASP A 61 16.65 13.71 1.42
N GLU A 62 17.10 12.81 0.55
CA GLU A 62 16.62 11.43 0.55
C GLU A 62 17.00 10.68 1.83
N GLU A 63 18.18 10.94 2.40
CA GLU A 63 18.63 10.25 3.62
C GLU A 63 17.77 10.65 4.83
N SER A 64 17.50 11.95 4.97
CA SER A 64 16.64 12.50 6.02
C SER A 64 15.20 11.97 5.92
N LEU A 65 14.63 11.93 4.72
CA LEU A 65 13.27 11.40 4.50
C LEU A 65 13.19 9.89 4.73
N GLU A 66 14.22 9.14 4.33
CA GLU A 66 14.30 7.70 4.61
C GLU A 66 14.39 7.45 6.13
N CYS A 67 15.19 8.24 6.83
CA CYS A 67 15.30 8.18 8.30
C CYS A 67 13.97 8.51 8.97
N LEU A 68 13.26 9.55 8.50
CA LEU A 68 11.93 9.94 8.99
C LEU A 68 10.92 8.80 8.85
N CYS A 69 10.90 8.14 7.69
CA CYS A 69 9.97 7.04 7.45
C CYS A 69 10.24 5.87 8.41
N ARG A 70 11.51 5.50 8.61
CA ARG A 70 11.89 4.47 9.58
C ARG A 70 11.52 4.86 11.00
N LEU A 71 11.72 6.12 11.38
CA LEU A 71 11.38 6.63 12.70
C LEU A 71 9.88 6.48 12.97
N PHE A 72 9.03 6.99 12.07
CA PHE A 72 7.58 6.87 12.21
C PHE A 72 7.08 5.44 12.17
N SER A 73 7.70 4.56 11.37
CA SER A 73 7.32 3.14 11.33
C SER A 73 7.51 2.46 12.69
N THR A 74 8.48 2.90 13.49
CA THR A 74 8.83 2.27 14.76
C THR A 74 8.12 2.90 15.95
N ILE A 75 8.07 4.23 16.02
CA ILE A 75 7.59 4.96 17.21
C ILE A 75 6.42 5.89 16.91
N GLY A 76 5.91 5.92 15.67
CA GLY A 76 4.88 6.87 15.26
C GLY A 76 3.59 6.73 16.05
N LYS A 77 3.21 5.49 16.42
CA LYS A 77 2.06 5.21 17.28
C LYS A 77 2.20 5.84 18.67
N ASP A 78 3.37 5.75 19.27
CA ASP A 78 3.66 6.33 20.59
C ASP A 78 3.71 7.86 20.56
N LEU A 79 3.95 8.46 19.39
CA LEU A 79 4.00 9.91 19.20
C LEU A 79 2.66 10.54 18.81
N ASP A 80 1.70 9.75 18.33
CA ASP A 80 0.39 10.22 17.82
C ASP A 80 -0.74 10.00 18.83
N PHE A 81 -0.79 10.86 19.85
CA PHE A 81 -1.84 10.87 20.87
C PHE A 81 -2.51 12.24 20.92
N GLU A 82 -3.62 12.37 21.65
CA GLU A 82 -4.52 13.53 21.55
C GLU A 82 -3.82 14.89 21.75
N LYS A 83 -2.89 14.99 22.69
CA LYS A 83 -2.19 16.27 22.96
C LYS A 83 -1.24 16.67 21.83
N THR A 84 -0.63 15.72 21.13
CA THR A 84 0.33 15.97 20.04
C THR A 84 -0.30 15.90 18.66
N LYS A 85 -1.57 15.51 18.57
CA LYS A 85 -2.31 15.34 17.32
C LYS A 85 -2.21 16.53 16.36
N PRO A 86 -2.36 17.81 16.81
CA PRO A 86 -2.22 18.95 15.90
C PRO A 86 -0.82 19.04 15.27
N ARG A 87 0.23 18.67 16.02
CA ARG A 87 1.61 18.69 15.54
C ARG A 87 1.86 17.55 14.54
N MET A 88 1.32 16.37 14.83
CA MET A 88 1.36 15.24 13.90
C MET A 88 0.63 15.55 12.60
N ASP A 89 -0.52 16.22 12.63
CA ASP A 89 -1.24 16.64 11.43
C ASP A 89 -0.40 17.58 10.56
N GLN A 90 0.33 18.52 11.16
CA GLN A 90 1.25 19.39 10.44
C GLN A 90 2.39 18.63 9.76
N TYR A 91 2.98 17.62 10.42
CA TYR A 91 4.03 16.81 9.81
C TYR A 91 3.51 16.02 8.61
N PHE A 92 2.36 15.39 8.74
CA PHE A 92 1.79 14.57 7.68
C PHE A 92 1.28 15.43 6.51
N ALA A 93 0.83 16.66 6.76
CA ALA A 93 0.55 17.63 5.70
C ALA A 93 1.83 18.02 4.93
N GLN A 94 2.98 18.20 5.62
CA GLN A 94 4.26 18.45 4.97
C GLN A 94 4.71 17.23 4.14
N ILE A 95 4.56 16.02 4.67
CA ILE A 95 4.87 14.78 3.93
C ILE A 95 4.03 14.68 2.65
N ASP A 96 2.72 14.92 2.75
CA ASP A 96 1.82 14.91 1.60
C ASP A 96 2.21 15.96 0.54
N LYS A 97 2.63 17.15 0.97
CA LYS A 97 3.18 18.18 0.07
C LYS A 97 4.46 17.70 -0.64
N ILE A 98 5.41 17.11 0.08
CA ILE A 98 6.66 16.58 -0.50
C ILE A 98 6.37 15.54 -1.59
N ILE A 99 5.41 14.64 -1.35
CA ILE A 99 4.98 13.64 -2.33
C ILE A 99 4.39 14.30 -3.58
N LYS A 100 3.50 15.28 -3.40
CA LYS A 100 2.80 15.97 -4.49
C LYS A 100 3.74 16.81 -5.35
N GLU A 101 4.77 17.41 -4.76
CA GLU A 101 5.78 18.19 -5.50
C GLU A 101 6.64 17.34 -6.44
N LYS A 102 6.69 16.00 -6.23
CA LYS A 102 7.44 15.04 -7.07
C LYS A 102 8.93 15.36 -7.27
N LYS A 103 9.54 16.14 -6.38
CA LYS A 103 10.97 16.51 -6.42
C LYS A 103 11.90 15.40 -5.92
N THR A 104 11.41 14.51 -5.06
CA THR A 104 12.15 13.37 -4.50
C THR A 104 11.99 12.12 -5.36
N SER A 105 12.87 11.12 -5.24
CA SER A 105 12.75 9.88 -6.03
C SER A 105 11.45 9.12 -5.75
N SER A 106 11.01 8.31 -6.72
CA SER A 106 9.83 7.46 -6.58
C SER A 106 9.91 6.56 -5.34
N ARG A 107 11.10 6.01 -5.04
CA ARG A 107 11.34 5.19 -3.85
C ARG A 107 10.95 5.93 -2.56
N ILE A 108 11.47 7.15 -2.37
CA ILE A 108 11.17 7.96 -1.20
C ILE A 108 9.68 8.31 -1.13
N ARG A 109 9.06 8.67 -2.26
CA ARG A 109 7.62 8.96 -2.30
C ARG A 109 6.77 7.75 -1.89
N PHE A 110 7.11 6.54 -2.33
CA PHE A 110 6.42 5.33 -1.89
C PHE A 110 6.62 5.08 -0.39
N MET A 111 7.84 5.25 0.14
CA MET A 111 8.09 5.12 1.58
C MET A 111 7.28 6.12 2.41
N LEU A 112 7.17 7.38 1.95
CA LEU A 112 6.37 8.40 2.61
C LEU A 112 4.87 8.07 2.53
N GLN A 113 4.41 7.54 1.40
CA GLN A 113 3.02 7.09 1.20
C GLN A 113 2.68 5.93 2.15
N ASP A 114 3.60 4.99 2.34
CA ASP A 114 3.42 3.87 3.26
C ASP A 114 3.21 4.36 4.70
N VAL A 115 3.95 5.38 5.13
CA VAL A 115 3.82 5.98 6.46
C VAL A 115 2.53 6.79 6.60
N LEU A 116 2.14 7.56 5.57
CA LEU A 116 0.84 8.25 5.53
C LEU A 116 -0.32 7.27 5.73
N ASP A 117 -0.28 6.17 5.00
CA ASP A 117 -1.29 5.15 5.09
C ASP A 117 -1.26 4.42 6.43
N LEU A 118 -0.07 4.12 6.97
CA LEU A 118 0.09 3.51 8.29
C LEU A 118 -0.64 4.35 9.35
N ARG A 119 -0.49 5.68 9.30
CA ARG A 119 -1.20 6.60 10.19
C ARG A 119 -2.72 6.58 9.95
N ARG A 120 -3.16 6.59 8.68
CA ARG A 120 -4.59 6.50 8.33
C ARG A 120 -5.24 5.20 8.82
N SER A 121 -4.48 4.11 8.89
CA SER A 121 -4.89 2.84 9.49
C SER A 121 -4.68 2.79 11.01
N ASN A 122 -4.64 3.93 11.70
CA ASN A 122 -4.42 4.02 13.15
C ASN A 122 -3.18 3.26 13.63
N TRP A 123 -2.08 3.34 12.86
CA TRP A 123 -0.81 2.68 13.14
C TRP A 123 -0.87 1.15 13.19
N VAL A 124 -1.87 0.55 12.54
CA VAL A 124 -1.96 -0.90 12.36
C VAL A 124 -1.17 -1.28 11.11
N PRO A 125 -0.05 -2.04 11.22
CA PRO A 125 0.70 -2.47 10.06
C PRO A 125 -0.16 -3.37 9.15
N ARG A 126 -0.19 -3.08 7.85
CA ARG A 126 -0.90 -3.92 6.85
C ARG A 126 -0.36 -5.35 6.76
N ARG A 127 0.90 -5.55 7.16
CA ARG A 127 1.60 -6.83 7.21
C ARG A 127 2.23 -6.96 8.58
N GLY A 128 1.46 -7.24 9.62
CA GLY A 128 2.05 -7.51 10.94
C GLY A 128 2.81 -8.82 10.87
N ASP A 129 4.15 -8.80 10.93
CA ASP A 129 5.07 -9.95 11.06
C ASP A 129 4.73 -11.24 10.28
N GLN A 130 3.93 -11.15 9.22
CA GLN A 130 3.67 -12.27 8.33
C GLN A 130 4.93 -12.40 7.48
N GLY A 131 5.86 -13.21 7.97
CA GLY A 131 6.70 -14.02 7.10
C GLY A 131 5.83 -14.74 6.05
N PRO A 132 6.42 -15.44 5.08
CA PRO A 132 5.65 -16.20 4.11
C PRO A 132 4.61 -17.06 4.84
N LYS A 133 3.32 -16.76 4.64
CA LYS A 133 2.23 -17.59 5.15
C LYS A 133 2.48 -18.99 4.61
N THR A 134 2.54 -19.99 5.48
CA THR A 134 2.64 -21.39 5.04
C THR A 134 1.40 -21.74 4.22
N ILE A 135 1.55 -22.62 3.24
CA ILE A 135 0.44 -23.06 2.36
C ILE A 135 -0.79 -23.51 3.16
N ASP A 136 -0.55 -24.10 4.33
CA ASP A 136 -1.60 -24.53 5.27
C ASP A 136 -2.40 -23.37 5.88
N GLN A 137 -1.76 -22.21 6.12
CA GLN A 137 -2.44 -21.02 6.62
C GLN A 137 -3.33 -20.39 5.53
N ILE A 138 -2.93 -20.49 4.27
CA ILE A 138 -3.70 -19.98 3.12
C ILE A 138 -4.95 -20.84 2.89
N HIS A 139 -4.84 -22.17 2.94
CA HIS A 139 -5.99 -23.05 2.79
C HIS A 139 -6.98 -22.90 3.94
N LYS A 140 -6.50 -22.73 5.17
CA LYS A 140 -7.35 -22.54 6.35
C LYS A 140 -8.08 -21.19 6.35
N GLU A 141 -7.46 -20.12 5.86
CA GLU A 141 -8.14 -18.83 5.65
C GLU A 141 -9.19 -18.94 4.54
N ALA A 142 -8.88 -19.63 3.43
CA ALA A 142 -9.82 -19.81 2.32
C ALA A 142 -11.07 -20.59 2.74
N GLU A 143 -10.92 -21.71 3.48
CA GLU A 143 -12.06 -22.46 4.02
C GLU A 143 -12.93 -21.63 4.97
N LEU A 144 -12.30 -20.80 5.80
CA LEU A 144 -13.03 -19.95 6.76
C LEU A 144 -13.81 -18.83 6.06
N GLU A 145 -13.24 -18.25 5.00
CA GLU A 145 -13.90 -17.25 4.15
C GLU A 145 -15.07 -17.89 3.39
N GLU A 146 -14.87 -19.06 2.80
CA GLU A 146 -15.90 -19.79 2.05
C GLU A 146 -17.05 -20.23 2.96
N GLN A 147 -16.76 -20.69 4.19
CA GLN A 147 -17.80 -20.98 5.18
C GLN A 147 -18.59 -19.73 5.59
N LYS A 148 -17.93 -18.59 5.77
CA LYS A 148 -18.61 -17.32 6.09
C LYS A 148 -19.48 -16.84 4.92
N GLU A 149 -19.02 -17.01 3.69
CA GLU A 149 -19.81 -16.67 2.50
C GLU A 149 -21.02 -17.60 2.36
N MET A 150 -20.83 -18.91 2.51
CA MET A 150 -21.93 -19.88 2.52
C MET A 150 -22.95 -19.58 3.62
N MET A 151 -22.51 -19.22 4.82
CA MET A 151 -23.40 -18.86 5.93
C MET A 151 -24.19 -17.58 5.66
N LYS A 152 -23.57 -16.57 5.03
CA LYS A 152 -24.25 -15.35 4.58
C LYS A 152 -25.27 -15.62 3.49
N VAL A 153 -24.93 -16.45 2.50
CA VAL A 153 -25.85 -16.86 1.43
C VAL A 153 -27.02 -17.65 1.99
N GLN A 154 -26.78 -18.57 2.92
CA GLN A 154 -27.82 -19.35 3.60
C GLN A 154 -28.75 -18.45 4.43
N GLN A 155 -28.22 -17.44 5.12
CA GLN A 155 -29.01 -16.46 5.85
C GLN A 155 -29.91 -15.60 4.94
N ILE A 156 -29.46 -15.31 3.72
CA ILE A 156 -30.25 -14.61 2.69
C ILE A 156 -31.36 -15.53 2.14
N MET A 157 -31.05 -16.80 1.87
CA MET A 157 -32.04 -17.77 1.38
C MET A 157 -33.13 -18.10 2.42
N SER A 158 -32.80 -18.12 3.72
CA SER A 158 -33.78 -18.34 4.79
C SER A 158 -34.76 -17.19 5.02
N ARG A 159 -34.48 -15.97 4.52
CA ARG A 159 -35.42 -14.83 4.58
C ARG A 159 -36.30 -14.69 3.34
N GLY A 160 -36.07 -15.49 2.28
CA GLY A 160 -36.77 -15.39 0.99
C GLY A 160 -37.75 -16.53 0.66
N GLY A 161 -37.91 -17.53 1.54
CA GLY A 161 -38.70 -18.73 1.26
C GLY A 161 -39.88 -18.91 2.21
N GLY A 162 -40.93 -18.10 2.07
CA GLY A 162 -42.15 -18.23 2.86
C GLY A 162 -43.39 -17.91 2.03
N GLY A 163 -43.83 -18.86 1.20
CA GLY A 163 -45.01 -18.69 0.36
C GLY A 163 -45.49 -19.98 -0.27
N GLY A 164 -46.03 -20.90 0.53
CA GLY A 164 -46.67 -22.10 0.02
C GLY A 164 -47.44 -22.86 1.09
N GLY A 165 -48.78 -22.76 1.07
CA GLY A 165 -49.64 -23.71 1.79
C GLY A 165 -51.07 -23.25 2.10
N GLY A 166 -51.99 -23.47 1.15
CA GLY A 166 -53.28 -24.13 1.44
C GLY A 166 -54.56 -23.31 1.72
N GLY A 167 -55.58 -23.51 0.86
CA GLY A 167 -56.95 -23.80 1.33
C GLY A 167 -58.10 -22.89 0.90
N GLY A 168 -58.89 -23.34 -0.10
CA GLY A 168 -60.36 -23.40 0.01
C GLY A 168 -61.23 -22.26 -0.53
N GLY A 169 -62.04 -22.56 -1.56
CA GLY A 169 -63.47 -22.27 -1.54
C GLY A 169 -64.04 -21.12 -2.39
N GLY A 170 -64.77 -21.47 -3.46
CA GLY A 170 -66.12 -20.93 -3.71
C GLY A 170 -66.30 -19.68 -4.58
N GLY A 171 -66.71 -19.91 -5.84
CA GLY A 171 -67.91 -19.29 -6.45
C GLY A 171 -67.88 -17.82 -6.91
N GLY A 172 -68.20 -17.60 -8.19
CA GLY A 172 -69.00 -16.43 -8.60
C GLY A 172 -68.45 -15.55 -9.74
N GLY A 173 -68.95 -15.79 -10.96
CA GLY A 173 -69.54 -14.74 -11.82
C GLY A 173 -68.69 -13.56 -12.33
N GLY A 174 -68.20 -13.68 -13.57
CA GLY A 174 -68.40 -12.76 -14.69
C GLY A 174 -68.14 -11.24 -14.56
N ARG A 175 -67.22 -10.74 -15.41
CA ARG A 175 -67.28 -9.54 -16.31
C ARG A 175 -65.83 -9.13 -16.65
N ARG A 176 -65.41 -9.30 -17.92
CA ARG A 176 -65.32 -8.25 -18.96
C ARG A 176 -64.54 -7.00 -18.50
N ASP A 177 -63.32 -6.83 -19.00
CA ASP A 177 -62.94 -5.61 -19.75
C ASP A 177 -61.69 -5.84 -20.63
N MET A 178 -61.51 -4.92 -21.58
CA MET A 178 -60.77 -4.94 -22.84
C MET A 178 -59.26 -5.28 -22.77
N GLY A 179 -58.59 -5.79 -23.81
CA GLY A 179 -58.85 -5.69 -25.24
C GLY A 179 -57.87 -4.72 -25.92
N GLY A 180 -56.88 -5.26 -26.63
CA GLY A 180 -56.08 -4.60 -27.67
C GLY A 180 -54.66 -4.16 -27.23
N ASN A 181 -53.63 -4.14 -28.08
CA ASN A 181 -53.48 -4.43 -29.51
C ASN A 181 -51.99 -4.24 -29.86
N MET A 182 -51.48 -5.03 -30.83
CA MET A 182 -50.29 -4.84 -31.71
C MET A 182 -48.96 -4.37 -31.07
N GLY A 183 -47.84 -5.08 -31.24
CA GLY A 183 -47.28 -5.53 -32.51
C GLY A 183 -45.91 -4.85 -32.69
N GLY A 184 -44.83 -5.63 -32.73
CA GLY A 184 -43.47 -5.10 -32.83
C GLY A 184 -42.45 -6.19 -33.11
N ARG A 185 -42.33 -6.53 -34.39
CA ARG A 185 -41.49 -7.56 -35.00
C ARG A 185 -40.09 -6.98 -35.27
N GLY A 186 -39.02 -7.74 -35.03
CA GLY A 186 -37.66 -7.45 -35.54
C GLY A 186 -36.59 -8.23 -34.77
N SER A 187 -36.28 -9.49 -35.11
CA SER A 187 -35.32 -9.91 -36.14
C SER A 187 -33.94 -9.25 -36.02
N HIS A 188 -33.01 -9.91 -35.33
CA HIS A 188 -31.56 -9.68 -35.44
C HIS A 188 -30.95 -10.71 -36.40
N PRO A 189 -30.17 -10.30 -37.42
CA PRO A 189 -29.38 -11.21 -38.22
C PRO A 189 -27.93 -11.30 -37.73
N GLN A 190 -27.31 -12.35 -38.24
CA GLN A 190 -25.98 -12.89 -38.05
C GLN A 190 -24.86 -12.02 -38.66
N GLY A 191 -23.72 -11.96 -37.97
CA GLY A 191 -22.36 -11.95 -38.56
C GLY A 191 -21.81 -10.64 -39.13
N GLY A 192 -20.73 -10.13 -38.54
CA GLY A 192 -19.96 -9.03 -39.13
C GLY A 192 -18.73 -8.59 -38.33
N ARG A 193 -17.54 -8.90 -38.86
CA ARG A 193 -16.18 -8.47 -38.48
C ARG A 193 -16.05 -6.94 -38.29
N GLY A 194 -15.31 -6.49 -37.26
CA GLY A 194 -14.84 -5.09 -37.20
C GLY A 194 -14.14 -4.66 -35.91
N THR A 195 -12.80 -4.59 -35.97
CA THR A 195 -11.92 -3.53 -35.39
C THR A 195 -12.08 -3.08 -33.92
N SER A 196 -11.07 -3.46 -33.13
CA SER A 196 -10.29 -2.67 -32.15
C SER A 196 -10.95 -1.47 -31.43
N GLN A 197 -11.18 -1.65 -30.13
CA GLN A 197 -11.05 -0.60 -29.11
C GLN A 197 -10.36 -1.20 -27.86
N PRO A 198 -9.35 -0.55 -27.28
CA PRO A 198 -8.68 -1.06 -26.08
C PRO A 198 -9.45 -0.64 -24.82
N GLN A 199 -9.90 -1.61 -24.03
CA GLN A 199 -10.43 -1.36 -22.69
C GLN A 199 -9.28 -1.46 -21.68
N GLU A 200 -8.98 -0.35 -21.02
CA GLU A 200 -8.09 -0.30 -19.85
C GLU A 200 -8.63 -1.19 -18.72
N GLY A 201 -7.78 -2.05 -18.17
CA GLY A 201 -8.02 -2.67 -16.85
C GLY A 201 -8.07 -4.20 -16.76
N GLY A 202 -7.61 -4.97 -17.75
CA GLY A 202 -7.60 -6.44 -17.68
C GLY A 202 -6.20 -7.03 -17.62
N TRP A 203 -5.83 -7.67 -16.51
CA TRP A 203 -4.69 -8.60 -16.49
C TRP A 203 -4.94 -9.69 -17.54
N ILE A 204 -3.98 -9.90 -18.46
CA ILE A 204 -4.07 -10.97 -19.46
C ILE A 204 -3.84 -12.30 -18.73
N SER A 205 -4.90 -13.04 -18.46
CA SER A 205 -4.80 -14.42 -18.01
C SER A 205 -4.37 -15.32 -19.16
N VAL A 206 -3.12 -15.77 -19.13
CA VAL A 206 -2.65 -16.85 -20.01
C VAL A 206 -3.32 -18.17 -19.63
N PRO A 207 -3.89 -18.92 -20.58
CA PRO A 207 -4.53 -20.20 -20.28
C PRO A 207 -3.49 -21.22 -19.78
N ILE A 208 -3.70 -21.72 -18.55
CA ILE A 208 -2.89 -22.79 -17.96
C ILE A 208 -3.29 -24.10 -18.64
N SER A 209 -2.44 -24.58 -19.55
CA SER A 209 -2.54 -25.93 -20.09
C SER A 209 -2.08 -26.92 -19.01
N LYS A 210 -2.96 -27.86 -18.62
CA LYS A 210 -2.75 -28.82 -17.53
C LYS A 210 -1.66 -29.88 -17.80
N ASN A 211 -1.03 -29.88 -18.98
CA ASN A 211 -0.12 -30.95 -19.41
C ASN A 211 1.26 -30.46 -19.91
N ARG A 212 1.71 -29.26 -19.52
CA ARG A 212 3.08 -28.82 -19.84
C ARG A 212 4.02 -29.10 -18.66
N PRO A 213 5.03 -29.99 -18.78
CA PRO A 213 6.01 -30.20 -17.72
C PRO A 213 6.79 -28.90 -17.47
N ILE A 214 7.03 -28.59 -16.20
CA ILE A 214 7.83 -27.42 -15.80
C ILE A 214 9.31 -27.75 -16.07
N ASP A 215 9.94 -27.04 -17.00
CA ASP A 215 11.37 -27.16 -17.25
C ASP A 215 12.16 -26.45 -16.13
N THR A 216 12.72 -27.23 -15.21
CA THR A 216 13.47 -26.75 -14.05
C THR A 216 14.92 -26.39 -14.39
N SER A 217 15.38 -26.59 -15.64
CA SER A 217 16.77 -26.33 -16.04
C SER A 217 17.19 -24.86 -15.87
N LEU A 218 16.24 -23.93 -15.96
CA LEU A 218 16.47 -22.49 -15.78
C LEU A 218 16.58 -22.05 -14.31
N ILE A 219 16.10 -22.87 -13.37
CA ILE A 219 16.17 -22.56 -11.92
C ILE A 219 17.63 -22.57 -11.44
N SER A 220 18.48 -23.41 -12.04
CA SER A 220 19.90 -23.52 -11.72
C SER A 220 20.73 -22.27 -12.06
N LYS A 221 20.23 -21.38 -12.94
CA LYS A 221 20.92 -20.14 -13.33
C LYS A 221 20.71 -19.00 -12.32
N ILE A 222 19.67 -19.07 -11.49
CA ILE A 222 19.37 -18.04 -10.49
C ILE A 222 20.24 -18.22 -9.24
N THR A 223 20.56 -19.46 -8.86
CA THR A 223 21.34 -19.76 -7.65
C THR A 223 22.85 -19.54 -7.78
N LYS A 224 23.38 -19.37 -9.00
CA LYS A 224 24.84 -19.32 -9.22
C LYS A 224 25.47 -17.92 -9.08
N VAL A 225 24.68 -16.88 -8.83
CA VAL A 225 25.17 -15.50 -8.58
C VAL A 225 25.48 -15.25 -7.09
N MET A 226 25.01 -16.11 -6.18
CA MET A 226 25.17 -15.93 -4.73
C MET A 226 26.43 -16.58 -4.10
N SER A 227 27.38 -17.08 -4.89
CA SER A 227 28.64 -17.68 -4.36
C SER A 227 29.92 -17.02 -4.86
N ARG A 228 29.88 -15.72 -5.23
CA ARG A 228 31.09 -14.91 -5.43
C ARG A 228 30.96 -13.57 -4.71
N CYS A 229 30.95 -13.62 -3.38
CA CYS A 229 31.51 -12.61 -2.49
C CYS A 229 32.26 -13.37 -1.39
#